data_AF-A0A4Q5T7D6-F1
#
_entry.id   AF-A0A4Q5T7D6-F1
#
_cell.length_a   1.000
_cell.length_b   1.000
_cell.length_c   1.000
_cell.angle_alpha   90.00
_cell.angle_beta   90.00
_cell.angle_gamma   90.00
#
_symmetry.space_group_name_H-M   'P 1'
#
loop_
_entity.id
_entity.type
_entity.pdbx_description
1 polymer ?
#
loop_
_entity_poly.entity_id
_entity_poly.type
_entity_poly.pdbx_seq_one_letter_code
_entity_poly.pdbx_strand_id
1 'polypeptide(L)'
;MHSVRVWTLLPLLLTASACATLPAGAPTVSQVVGPAATSGIAVIDIVDTPAPGQPVAPAMAWPIADAAPWGGEIAVGDTLTVTVFEVGYALFAPSGEAAAREGAVPAAGARTLPRMEVGDSGQVAIPYIGAVRVAGRSSAAVGEEIRQKLRGLSQQAQVVVAVDRGPARSVVTSGDVRNPGRQPLTLAGERLLDLIAQAGGPANR
;
A
#
# COMPACT_ATOMS: atom_id res chain seq x y z
N MET A 1 102.21 -36.27 -20.51
CA MET A 1 101.00 -37.00 -20.98
C MET A 1 99.79 -36.66 -20.09
N HIS A 2 99.23 -35.44 -20.12
CA HIS A 2 98.05 -35.07 -19.29
C HIS A 2 97.07 -34.06 -19.95
N SER A 3 97.21 -33.74 -21.24
CA SER A 3 96.46 -32.64 -21.89
C SER A 3 95.18 -33.03 -22.64
N VAL A 4 94.80 -34.32 -22.69
CA VAL A 4 93.68 -34.78 -23.56
C VAL A 4 92.35 -34.97 -22.83
N ARG A 5 92.33 -34.92 -21.48
CA ARG A 5 91.11 -35.19 -20.68
C ARG A 5 90.17 -34.00 -20.47
N VAL A 6 90.60 -32.77 -20.79
CA VAL A 6 89.79 -31.55 -20.56
C VAL A 6 88.83 -31.27 -21.71
N TRP A 7 89.12 -31.73 -22.93
CA TRP A 7 88.34 -31.38 -24.11
C TRP A 7 87.07 -32.22 -24.30
N THR A 8 86.95 -33.36 -23.62
CA THR A 8 85.77 -34.24 -23.68
C THR A 8 84.65 -33.85 -22.70
N LEU A 9 84.87 -32.88 -21.81
CA LEU A 9 83.86 -32.41 -20.85
C LEU A 9 83.00 -31.25 -21.37
N LEU A 10 83.44 -30.57 -22.44
CA LEU A 10 82.75 -29.42 -23.00
C LEU A 10 81.40 -29.73 -23.69
N PRO A 11 81.21 -30.85 -24.43
CA PRO A 11 79.93 -31.12 -25.08
C PRO A 11 78.84 -31.61 -24.10
N LEU A 12 79.22 -32.06 -22.90
CA LEU A 12 78.28 -32.54 -21.88
C LEU A 12 77.62 -31.38 -21.09
N LEU A 13 78.26 -30.21 -21.02
CA LEU A 13 77.64 -29.03 -20.40
C LEU A 13 76.62 -28.32 -21.30
N LEU A 14 76.74 -28.43 -22.63
CA LEU A 14 75.82 -27.77 -23.56
C LEU A 14 74.43 -28.43 -23.62
N THR A 15 74.32 -29.73 -23.35
CA THR A 15 73.02 -30.44 -23.41
C THR A 15 72.16 -30.25 -22.15
N ALA A 16 72.74 -29.76 -21.04
CA ALA A 16 72.00 -29.53 -19.80
C ALA A 16 71.23 -28.19 -19.75
N SER A 17 71.55 -27.23 -20.63
CA SER A 17 70.91 -25.91 -20.63
C SER A 17 69.53 -25.86 -21.29
N ALA A 18 69.08 -26.97 -21.91
CA ALA A 18 67.82 -27.01 -22.65
C ALA A 18 66.55 -27.08 -21.77
N CYS A 19 66.67 -27.41 -20.47
CA CYS A 19 65.50 -27.53 -19.58
C CYS A 19 65.07 -26.22 -18.89
N ALA A 20 65.77 -25.10 -19.12
CA ALA A 20 65.50 -23.83 -18.41
C ALA A 20 64.50 -22.91 -19.14
N THR A 21 63.98 -23.31 -20.31
CA THR A 21 63.16 -22.44 -21.18
C THR A 21 61.73 -22.97 -21.38
N LEU A 22 61.11 -23.55 -20.35
CA LEU A 22 59.66 -23.78 -20.38
C LEU A 22 58.92 -22.48 -20.02
N PRO A 23 57.93 -22.04 -20.81
CA PRO A 23 57.04 -20.96 -20.42
C PRO A 23 56.28 -21.35 -19.14
N ALA A 24 56.30 -20.49 -18.12
CA ALA A 24 55.44 -20.68 -16.96
C ALA A 24 53.98 -20.46 -17.38
N GLY A 25 53.16 -21.51 -17.33
CA GLY A 25 51.75 -21.46 -17.73
C GLY A 25 50.79 -20.87 -16.70
N ALA A 26 51.28 -20.57 -15.48
CA ALA A 26 50.46 -20.02 -14.41
C ALA A 26 51.30 -19.19 -13.42
N PRO A 27 50.72 -18.14 -12.81
CA PRO A 27 51.37 -17.41 -11.74
C PRO A 27 51.56 -18.31 -10.51
N THR A 28 52.69 -18.15 -9.84
CA THR A 28 52.97 -18.88 -8.59
C THR A 28 52.23 -18.25 -7.41
N VAL A 29 52.02 -19.01 -6.35
CA VAL A 29 51.33 -18.55 -5.13
C VAL A 29 51.94 -17.25 -4.58
N SER A 30 53.26 -17.09 -4.66
CA SER A 30 53.95 -15.86 -4.23
C SER A 30 53.65 -14.65 -5.11
N GLN A 31 53.26 -14.85 -6.38
CA GLN A 31 52.84 -13.79 -7.28
C GLN A 31 51.37 -13.38 -7.08
N VAL A 32 50.56 -14.26 -6.47
CA VAL A 32 49.16 -13.97 -6.10
C VAL A 32 49.06 -13.32 -4.71
N VAL A 33 49.95 -13.69 -3.79
CA VAL A 33 49.97 -13.18 -2.40
C VAL A 33 50.81 -11.90 -2.24
N GLY A 34 51.48 -11.44 -3.31
CA GLY A 34 52.20 -10.17 -3.33
C GLY A 34 51.26 -8.96 -3.42
N PRO A 35 51.70 -7.75 -3.02
CA PRO A 35 50.89 -6.54 -3.13
C PRO A 35 50.54 -6.28 -4.61
N ALA A 36 49.26 -6.43 -4.95
CA ALA A 36 48.78 -6.15 -6.29
C ALA A 36 48.95 -4.66 -6.60
N ALA A 37 49.61 -4.33 -7.73
CA ALA A 37 49.74 -2.96 -8.20
C ALA A 37 48.34 -2.37 -8.42
N THR A 38 47.94 -1.46 -7.52
CA THR A 38 46.63 -0.85 -7.46
C THR A 38 46.52 0.26 -8.49
N SER A 39 46.28 -0.09 -9.75
CA SER A 39 45.89 0.88 -10.77
C SER A 39 44.47 0.58 -11.23
N GLY A 40 43.49 1.13 -10.50
CA GLY A 40 42.11 1.28 -10.96
C GLY A 40 41.09 0.24 -10.49
N ILE A 41 41.46 -0.70 -9.61
CA ILE A 41 40.52 -1.67 -9.04
C ILE A 41 40.46 -1.45 -7.53
N ALA A 42 39.26 -1.17 -7.00
CA ALA A 42 38.99 -1.13 -5.57
C ALA A 42 38.83 -2.57 -5.07
N VAL A 43 39.82 -3.05 -4.30
CA VAL A 43 39.70 -4.30 -3.56
C VAL A 43 38.94 -3.99 -2.27
N ILE A 44 37.75 -4.56 -2.13
CA ILE A 44 36.95 -4.47 -0.90
C ILE A 44 37.15 -5.80 -0.18
N ASP A 45 37.84 -5.76 0.95
CA ASP A 45 38.01 -6.94 1.80
C ASP A 45 36.66 -7.32 2.45
N ILE A 46 36.26 -8.58 2.30
CA ILE A 46 35.00 -9.13 2.87
C ILE A 46 35.07 -9.24 4.42
N VAL A 47 36.07 -8.63 5.04
CA VAL A 47 36.21 -8.48 6.50
C VAL A 47 35.56 -7.18 7.00
N ASP A 48 35.07 -6.31 6.12
CA ASP A 48 34.14 -5.22 6.49
C ASP A 48 32.70 -5.73 6.71
N THR A 49 32.53 -6.86 7.40
CA THR A 49 31.35 -6.97 8.27
C THR A 49 31.53 -5.90 9.34
N PRO A 50 30.58 -4.97 9.54
CA PRO A 50 30.66 -4.04 10.64
C PRO A 50 30.89 -4.86 11.90
N ALA A 51 31.95 -4.52 12.65
CA ALA A 51 32.27 -5.20 13.90
C ALA A 51 30.99 -5.34 14.74
N PRO A 52 30.74 -6.47 15.42
CA PRO A 52 29.56 -6.62 16.26
C PRO A 52 29.54 -5.47 17.27
N GLY A 53 28.65 -4.50 17.06
CA GLY A 53 28.57 -3.27 17.85
C GLY A 53 28.68 -1.95 17.09
N GLN A 54 28.99 -1.93 15.79
CA GLN A 54 28.78 -0.69 15.01
C GLN A 54 27.28 -0.48 14.79
N PRO A 55 26.68 0.63 15.30
CA PRO A 55 25.32 0.96 14.96
C PRO A 55 25.30 1.27 13.46
N VAL A 56 24.76 0.33 12.67
CA VAL A 56 24.26 0.64 11.33
C VAL A 56 23.35 1.85 11.51
N ALA A 57 23.79 3.02 11.00
CA ALA A 57 22.92 4.19 10.93
C ALA A 57 21.59 3.69 10.33
N PRO A 58 20.45 3.91 10.99
CA PRO A 58 19.18 3.35 10.52
C PRO A 58 19.06 3.71 9.06
N ALA A 59 18.98 2.68 8.22
CA ALA A 59 18.82 2.81 6.78
C ALA A 59 17.76 3.88 6.56
N MET A 60 18.17 4.98 5.90
CA MET A 60 17.40 6.17 5.58
C MET A 60 15.96 6.09 6.08
N ALA A 61 15.65 6.75 7.20
CA ALA A 61 14.31 6.77 7.76
C ALA A 61 13.34 7.19 6.65
N TRP A 62 12.70 6.22 6.00
CA TRP A 62 11.69 6.51 5.01
C TRP A 62 10.62 7.27 5.77
N PRO A 63 10.32 8.52 5.42
CA PRO A 63 9.22 9.24 6.01
C PRO A 63 7.94 8.65 5.43
N ILE A 64 7.63 7.40 5.82
CA ILE A 64 6.32 6.82 5.61
C ILE A 64 5.46 7.52 6.65
N ALA A 65 4.91 8.67 6.26
CA ALA A 65 3.93 9.35 7.07
C ALA A 65 2.78 8.37 7.31
N ASP A 66 2.40 8.21 8.58
CA ASP A 66 1.12 7.57 8.88
C ASP A 66 0.04 8.29 8.09
N ALA A 67 -0.89 7.54 7.51
CA ALA A 67 -2.02 8.14 6.82
C ALA A 67 -2.74 9.06 7.83
N ALA A 68 -2.93 10.32 7.46
CA ALA A 68 -3.70 11.24 8.30
C ALA A 68 -5.06 10.58 8.61
N PRO A 69 -5.56 10.62 9.85
CA PRO A 69 -6.87 10.08 10.14
C PRO A 69 -7.92 10.80 9.27
N TRP A 70 -8.66 10.05 8.46
CA TRP A 70 -9.70 10.64 7.59
C TRP A 70 -11.01 10.69 8.37
N GLY A 71 -11.60 11.90 8.43
CA GLY A 71 -12.73 12.25 9.29
C GLY A 71 -14.09 11.65 8.93
N GLY A 72 -14.13 10.52 8.23
CA GLY A 72 -15.38 9.89 7.78
C GLY A 72 -16.24 10.76 6.89
N GLU A 73 -15.61 11.72 6.21
CA GLU A 73 -16.24 12.55 5.21
C GLU A 73 -16.61 11.71 3.99
N ILE A 74 -17.73 12.04 3.36
CA ILE A 74 -18.18 11.43 2.11
C ILE A 74 -17.29 11.95 0.97
N ALA A 75 -16.88 11.08 0.06
CA ALA A 75 -16.15 11.44 -1.16
C ALA A 75 -16.96 11.13 -2.42
N VAL A 76 -16.47 11.66 -3.55
CA VAL A 76 -16.92 11.28 -4.88
C VAL A 76 -16.69 9.79 -5.11
N GLY A 77 -17.66 9.10 -5.71
CA GLY A 77 -17.65 7.65 -5.93
C GLY A 77 -18.11 6.81 -4.72
N ASP A 78 -18.40 7.43 -3.57
CA ASP A 78 -19.13 6.72 -2.50
C ASP A 78 -20.58 6.48 -2.93
N THR A 79 -21.21 5.46 -2.36
CA THR A 79 -22.64 5.21 -2.53
C THR A 79 -23.39 5.48 -1.23
N LEU A 80 -24.40 6.35 -1.28
CA LEU A 80 -25.23 6.69 -0.14
C LEU A 80 -26.52 5.86 -0.13
N THR A 81 -26.90 5.40 1.05
CA THR A 81 -28.23 4.85 1.34
C THR A 81 -28.87 5.74 2.39
N VAL A 82 -29.99 6.37 2.03
CA VAL A 82 -30.70 7.31 2.91
C VAL A 82 -31.98 6.65 3.39
N THR A 83 -32.16 6.60 4.71
CA THR A 83 -33.38 6.08 5.34
C THR A 83 -34.11 7.22 6.04
N VAL A 84 -35.37 7.42 5.67
CA VAL A 84 -36.26 8.43 6.23
C VAL A 84 -37.28 7.75 7.11
N PHE A 85 -37.36 8.16 8.38
CA PHE A 85 -38.33 7.70 9.36
C PHE A 85 -39.36 8.81 9.58
N GLU A 86 -40.63 8.44 9.59
CA GLU A 86 -41.77 9.36 9.65
C GLU A 86 -42.75 8.87 10.69
N VAL A 87 -43.39 9.79 11.42
CA VAL A 87 -44.57 9.53 12.25
C VAL A 87 -45.68 10.49 11.80
N GLY A 88 -46.85 9.94 11.41
CA GLY A 88 -47.98 10.73 10.91
C GLY A 88 -48.36 10.38 9.46
N TYR A 89 -48.71 11.39 8.65
CA TYR A 89 -49.00 11.18 7.22
C TYR A 89 -47.69 10.90 6.46
N ALA A 90 -47.42 9.63 6.21
CA ALA A 90 -46.19 9.20 5.60
C ALA A 90 -46.12 9.61 4.11
N LEU A 91 -45.20 10.52 3.78
CA LEU A 91 -44.88 10.92 2.39
C LEU A 91 -44.27 9.76 1.58
N PHE A 92 -43.70 8.77 2.26
CA PHE A 92 -43.02 7.62 1.69
C PHE A 92 -43.65 6.26 2.06
N ALA A 93 -44.91 6.25 2.52
CA ALA A 93 -45.60 4.99 2.82
C ALA A 93 -45.68 4.09 1.57
N PRO A 94 -45.56 2.77 1.72
CA PRO A 94 -45.85 1.85 0.62
C PRO A 94 -47.29 2.08 0.17
N SER A 95 -47.49 2.16 -1.14
CA SER A 95 -48.78 2.41 -1.80
C SER A 95 -49.79 1.25 -1.67
N GLY A 96 -49.77 0.54 -0.54
CA GLY A 96 -50.67 -0.55 -0.16
C GLY A 96 -51.08 -0.52 1.31
N GLU A 97 -50.45 0.27 2.17
CA GLU A 97 -50.84 0.40 3.58
C GLU A 97 -51.07 1.87 3.93
N ALA A 98 -52.36 2.23 3.92
CA ALA A 98 -52.94 3.43 4.52
C ALA A 98 -52.33 4.79 4.11
N ALA A 99 -52.47 5.17 2.84
CA ALA A 99 -52.51 6.59 2.48
C ALA A 99 -53.96 7.00 2.21
N ALA A 100 -54.45 7.98 2.98
CA ALA A 100 -55.73 8.69 2.81
C ALA A 100 -57.03 7.95 3.21
N ARG A 101 -57.13 7.47 4.46
CA ARG A 101 -58.44 7.49 5.15
C ARG A 101 -58.43 8.60 6.18
N GLU A 102 -59.38 9.51 6.06
CA GLU A 102 -59.70 10.52 7.06
C GLU A 102 -59.96 9.77 8.39
N GLY A 103 -59.06 9.93 9.38
CA GLY A 103 -59.06 9.15 10.62
C GLY A 103 -58.00 8.05 10.77
N ALA A 104 -56.99 7.96 9.89
CA ALA A 104 -55.90 6.98 10.04
C ALA A 104 -55.01 7.28 11.27
N VAL A 105 -54.77 6.23 12.08
CA VAL A 105 -53.86 6.22 13.24
C VAL A 105 -52.44 6.62 12.77
N PRO A 106 -51.67 7.42 13.53
CA PRO A 106 -50.30 7.77 13.14
C PRO A 106 -49.46 6.51 12.98
N ALA A 107 -49.16 6.13 11.74
CA ALA A 107 -48.27 5.04 11.43
C ALA A 107 -46.83 5.55 11.47
N ALA A 108 -46.01 4.94 12.32
CA ALA A 108 -44.57 5.10 12.27
C ALA A 108 -44.05 4.28 11.08
N GLY A 109 -43.42 4.91 10.11
CA GLY A 109 -42.92 4.27 8.89
C GLY A 109 -41.45 4.60 8.64
N ALA A 110 -40.70 3.62 8.12
CA ALA A 110 -39.33 3.80 7.66
C ALA A 110 -39.24 3.53 6.17
N ARG A 111 -38.65 4.44 5.40
CA ARG A 111 -38.37 4.26 3.98
C ARG A 111 -36.89 4.40 3.69
N THR A 112 -36.32 3.33 3.16
CA THR A 112 -34.99 3.36 2.54
C THR A 112 -35.12 3.79 1.09
N LEU A 113 -34.42 4.87 0.73
CA LEU A 113 -34.29 5.34 -0.65
C LEU A 113 -33.34 4.42 -1.43
N PRO A 114 -33.43 4.41 -2.78
CA PRO A 114 -32.47 3.70 -3.61
C PRO A 114 -31.04 4.12 -3.30
N ARG A 115 -30.09 3.23 -3.59
CA ARG A 115 -28.67 3.53 -3.51
C ARG A 115 -28.33 4.62 -4.53
N MET A 116 -27.64 5.67 -4.08
CA MET A 116 -27.28 6.82 -4.90
C MET A 116 -25.78 7.05 -4.85
N GLU A 117 -25.12 7.03 -5.99
CA GLU A 117 -23.70 7.32 -6.09
C GLU A 117 -23.43 8.82 -6.03
N VAL A 118 -22.36 9.20 -5.36
CA VAL A 118 -21.87 10.58 -5.31
C VAL A 118 -21.13 10.87 -6.60
N GLY A 119 -21.78 11.60 -7.51
CA GLY A 119 -21.16 11.98 -8.80
C GLY A 119 -20.03 13.00 -8.65
N ASP A 120 -19.37 13.32 -9.76
CA ASP A 120 -18.19 14.22 -9.81
C ASP A 120 -18.44 15.62 -9.24
N SER A 121 -19.67 16.09 -9.34
CA SER A 121 -20.09 17.37 -8.73
C SER A 121 -20.18 17.33 -7.21
N GLY A 122 -19.89 16.19 -6.57
CA GLY A 122 -19.96 15.97 -5.12
C GLY A 122 -21.37 16.05 -4.53
N GLN A 123 -22.40 15.94 -5.37
CA GLN A 123 -23.81 16.05 -5.00
C GLN A 123 -24.56 14.74 -5.27
N VAL A 124 -25.65 14.54 -4.54
CA VAL A 124 -26.61 13.45 -4.73
C VAL A 124 -28.01 14.03 -4.91
N ALA A 125 -28.77 13.50 -5.87
CA ALA A 125 -30.14 13.90 -6.12
C ALA A 125 -31.10 13.12 -5.22
N ILE A 126 -31.78 13.82 -4.32
CA ILE A 126 -32.74 13.23 -3.39
C ILE A 126 -34.15 13.61 -3.84
N PRO A 127 -35.09 12.65 -3.90
CA PRO A 127 -36.48 12.91 -4.26
C PRO A 127 -37.08 14.08 -3.46
N TYR A 128 -37.88 14.91 -4.13
CA TYR A 128 -38.57 16.10 -3.60
C TYR A 128 -37.70 17.29 -3.20
N ILE A 129 -36.45 17.08 -2.79
CA ILE A 129 -35.54 18.16 -2.34
C ILE A 129 -34.40 18.46 -3.31
N GLY A 130 -34.28 17.69 -4.39
CA GLY A 130 -33.30 17.93 -5.45
C GLY A 130 -31.87 17.58 -5.04
N ALA A 131 -30.89 18.30 -5.62
CA ALA A 131 -29.48 18.04 -5.38
C ALA A 131 -29.03 18.53 -3.99
N VAL A 132 -28.27 17.67 -3.29
CA VAL A 132 -27.67 17.95 -1.98
C VAL A 132 -26.16 17.73 -2.07
N ARG A 133 -25.36 18.71 -1.62
CA ARG A 133 -23.90 18.60 -1.58
C ARG A 133 -23.47 17.73 -0.42
N VAL A 134 -22.81 16.61 -0.72
CA VAL A 134 -22.41 15.60 0.27
C VAL A 134 -20.89 15.43 0.38
N ALA A 135 -20.15 15.69 -0.71
CA ALA A 135 -18.69 15.54 -0.70
C ALA A 135 -18.02 16.51 0.29
N GLY A 136 -17.08 15.97 1.10
CA GLY A 136 -16.37 16.70 2.15
C GLY A 136 -17.17 16.89 3.44
N ARG A 137 -18.28 16.16 3.62
CA ARG A 137 -19.15 16.28 4.80
C ARG A 137 -19.36 14.94 5.47
N SER A 138 -19.61 14.97 6.78
CA SER A 138 -19.99 13.77 7.53
C SER A 138 -21.41 13.33 7.18
N SER A 139 -21.68 12.03 7.29
CA SER A 139 -23.03 11.47 7.09
C SER A 139 -24.08 12.12 8.00
N ALA A 140 -23.71 12.45 9.24
CA ALA A 140 -24.57 13.15 10.19
C ALA A 140 -24.93 14.56 9.72
N ALA A 141 -23.95 15.34 9.24
CA ALA A 141 -24.18 16.69 8.74
C ALA A 141 -25.05 16.70 7.47
N VAL A 142 -24.89 15.69 6.61
CA VAL A 142 -25.74 15.50 5.44
C VAL A 142 -27.17 15.10 5.85
N GLY A 143 -27.32 14.17 6.79
CA GLY A 143 -28.64 13.76 7.30
C GLY A 143 -29.42 14.92 7.90
N GLU A 144 -28.74 15.81 8.64
CA GLU A 144 -29.36 17.01 9.20
C GLU A 144 -29.81 18.00 8.13
N GLU A 145 -29.02 18.22 7.06
CA GLU A 145 -29.46 19.06 5.94
C GLU A 145 -30.67 18.47 5.22
N ILE A 146 -30.67 17.17 4.94
CA ILE A 146 -31.79 16.49 4.29
C ILE A 146 -33.05 16.64 5.14
N ARG A 147 -32.93 16.42 6.45
CA ARG A 147 -34.02 16.61 7.40
C ARG A 147 -34.55 18.04 7.38
N GLN A 148 -33.68 19.04 7.31
CA GLN A 148 -34.08 20.45 7.21
C GLN A 148 -34.79 20.76 5.90
N LYS A 149 -34.31 20.23 4.77
CA LYS A 149 -34.94 20.42 3.45
C LYS A 149 -36.27 19.70 3.31
N LEU A 150 -36.50 18.63 4.07
CA LEU A 150 -37.77 17.92 4.13
C LEU A 150 -38.81 18.59 5.05
N ARG A 151 -38.44 19.63 5.81
CA ARG A 151 -39.39 20.38 6.64
C ARG A 151 -40.46 21.03 5.77
N GLY A 152 -41.72 20.81 6.11
CA GLY A 152 -42.88 21.31 5.34
C GLY A 152 -43.37 20.34 4.26
N LEU A 153 -42.56 19.33 3.89
CA LEU A 153 -43.00 18.17 3.11
C LEU A 153 -43.37 17.00 4.01
N SER A 154 -42.68 16.89 5.15
CA SER A 154 -42.98 15.97 6.25
C SER A 154 -43.15 16.75 7.56
N GLN A 155 -44.05 16.25 8.43
CA GLN A 155 -44.26 16.80 9.77
C GLN A 155 -43.12 16.45 10.74
N GLN A 156 -42.65 15.19 10.71
CA GLN A 156 -41.67 14.66 11.68
C GLN A 156 -40.71 13.67 11.01
N ALA A 157 -39.98 14.15 9.99
CA ALA A 157 -38.91 13.38 9.36
C ALA A 157 -37.69 13.24 10.28
N GLN A 158 -37.19 12.02 10.40
CA GLN A 158 -35.85 11.72 10.91
C GLN A 158 -35.05 11.00 9.82
N VAL A 159 -33.83 11.45 9.57
CA VAL A 159 -33.02 10.97 8.44
C VAL A 159 -31.74 10.34 8.95
N VAL A 160 -31.47 9.13 8.45
CA VAL A 160 -30.21 8.41 8.68
C VAL A 160 -29.53 8.19 7.33
N VAL A 161 -28.25 8.51 7.25
CA VAL A 161 -27.44 8.35 6.04
C VAL A 161 -26.37 7.30 6.31
N ALA A 162 -26.42 6.21 5.57
CA ALA A 162 -25.36 5.21 5.51
C ALA A 162 -24.49 5.43 4.28
N VAL A 163 -23.18 5.30 4.45
CA VAL A 163 -22.18 5.49 3.40
C VAL A 163 -21.52 4.15 3.12
N ASP A 164 -21.73 3.65 1.90
CA ASP A 164 -20.99 2.53 1.34
C ASP A 164 -19.80 3.08 0.56
N ARG A 165 -18.58 2.76 1.02
CA ARG A 165 -17.38 3.44 0.55
C ARG A 165 -16.97 2.90 -0.81
N GLY A 166 -16.71 3.82 -1.73
CA GLY A 166 -16.24 3.45 -3.06
C GLY A 166 -14.88 2.76 -3.03
N PRO A 167 -14.53 2.00 -4.08
CA PRO A 167 -13.23 1.31 -4.20
C PRO A 167 -12.04 2.27 -4.23
N ALA A 168 -12.28 3.56 -4.49
CA ALA A 168 -11.27 4.62 -4.46
C ALA A 168 -10.56 4.74 -3.10
N ARG A 169 -11.16 4.24 -2.01
CA ARG A 169 -10.57 4.20 -0.67
C ARG A 169 -10.01 2.82 -0.36
N SER A 170 -8.91 2.48 -1.02
CA SER A 170 -8.21 1.22 -0.79
C SER A 170 -6.71 1.37 -1.01
N VAL A 171 -5.94 0.53 -0.31
CA VAL A 171 -4.50 0.37 -0.52
C VAL A 171 -4.26 -0.95 -1.25
N VAL A 172 -3.24 -1.00 -2.10
CA VAL A 172 -2.82 -2.23 -2.76
C VAL A 172 -1.51 -2.68 -2.13
N THR A 173 -1.54 -3.86 -1.52
CA THR A 173 -0.35 -4.51 -0.96
C THR A 173 0.14 -5.56 -1.95
N SER A 174 1.41 -5.50 -2.31
CA SER A 174 2.05 -6.40 -3.28
C SER A 174 3.48 -6.73 -2.87
N GLY A 175 4.06 -7.79 -3.43
CA GLY A 175 5.39 -8.29 -3.08
C GLY A 175 5.34 -9.53 -2.18
N ASP A 176 6.37 -9.70 -1.35
CA ASP A 176 6.59 -10.89 -0.51
C ASP A 176 5.72 -10.88 0.78
N VAL A 177 4.41 -10.81 0.60
CA VAL A 177 3.40 -10.94 1.65
C VAL A 177 2.53 -12.16 1.40
N ARG A 178 1.93 -12.73 2.45
CA ARG A 178 1.09 -13.93 2.31
C ARG A 178 -0.13 -13.72 1.41
N ASN A 179 -0.82 -12.59 1.58
CA ASN A 179 -2.07 -12.26 0.90
C ASN A 179 -1.93 -10.92 0.17
N PRO A 180 -1.29 -10.88 -1.02
CA PRO A 180 -1.25 -9.67 -1.82
C PRO A 180 -2.64 -9.35 -2.35
N GLY A 181 -2.96 -8.07 -2.49
CA GLY A 181 -4.26 -7.64 -2.98
C GLY A 181 -4.64 -6.24 -2.55
N ARG A 182 -5.86 -5.86 -2.94
CA ARG A 182 -6.48 -4.59 -2.58
C ARG A 182 -7.18 -4.73 -1.23
N GLN A 183 -6.85 -3.86 -0.29
CA GLN A 183 -7.46 -3.79 1.03
C GLN A 183 -8.24 -2.48 1.17
N PRO A 184 -9.54 -2.51 1.54
CA PRO A 184 -10.33 -1.31 1.75
C PRO A 184 -9.87 -0.57 3.01
N LEU A 185 -10.02 0.75 2.98
CA LEU A 185 -9.64 1.67 4.04
C LEU A 185 -10.86 1.98 4.95
N THR A 186 -10.73 1.77 6.28
CA THR A 186 -11.72 2.01 7.35
C THR A 186 -11.41 3.24 8.23
N LEU A 187 -12.39 3.74 9.01
CA LEU A 187 -12.17 4.90 9.91
C LEU A 187 -11.09 4.73 10.98
N ALA A 188 -10.53 3.53 11.14
CA ALA A 188 -9.49 3.27 12.13
C ALA A 188 -8.20 4.06 11.85
N GLY A 189 -7.99 4.53 10.62
CA GLY A 189 -6.75 5.21 10.23
C GLY A 189 -5.61 4.21 10.15
N GLU A 190 -5.66 3.31 9.16
CA GLU A 190 -4.72 2.21 9.04
C GLU A 190 -3.28 2.69 8.88
N ARG A 191 -2.39 2.06 9.64
CA ARG A 191 -0.95 2.25 9.51
C ARG A 191 -0.37 1.24 8.53
N LEU A 192 0.80 1.55 7.96
CA LEU A 192 1.46 0.62 7.04
C LEU A 192 1.69 -0.76 7.68
N LEU A 193 2.09 -0.80 8.95
CA LEU A 193 2.31 -2.04 9.68
C LEU A 193 1.02 -2.86 9.85
N ASP A 194 -0.12 -2.17 10.03
CA ASP A 194 -1.43 -2.84 10.16
C ASP A 194 -1.86 -3.44 8.82
N LEU A 195 -1.61 -2.75 7.71
CA LEU A 195 -1.90 -3.26 6.37
C LEU A 195 -1.04 -4.48 6.03
N ILE A 196 0.26 -4.46 6.37
CA ILE A 196 1.15 -5.62 6.20
C ILE A 196 0.67 -6.79 7.09
N ALA A 197 0.27 -6.52 8.33
CA ALA A 197 -0.27 -7.53 9.22
C ALA A 197 -1.58 -8.12 8.67
N GLN A 198 -2.49 -7.29 8.15
CA GLN A 198 -3.71 -7.73 7.46
C GLN A 198 -3.42 -8.53 6.20
N ALA A 199 -2.33 -8.22 5.49
CA ALA A 199 -1.85 -9.01 4.36
C ALA A 199 -1.19 -10.34 4.79
N GLY A 200 -1.21 -10.69 6.09
CA GLY A 200 -0.68 -11.94 6.63
C GLY A 200 0.82 -11.91 6.96
N GLY A 201 1.43 -10.73 6.94
CA GLY A 201 2.85 -10.54 7.21
C GLY A 201 3.76 -11.03 6.07
N PRO A 202 5.09 -10.98 6.28
CA PRO A 202 6.06 -11.45 5.30
C PRO A 202 5.86 -12.94 5.01
N ALA A 203 5.97 -13.32 3.74
CA ALA A 203 5.74 -14.69 3.31
C ALA A 203 6.91 -15.63 3.66
N ASN A 204 8.14 -15.13 3.62
CA ASN A 204 9.34 -15.90 3.97
C ASN A 204 9.69 -15.74 5.46
N ARG A 205 9.86 -16.86 6.17
CA ARG A 205 10.19 -16.94 7.60
C ARG A 205 11.38 -17.84 7.85
#